data_AF-A0A6I2NQS7-F1
#
_entry.id   AF-A0A6I2NQS7-F1
#
_cell.length_a   1.000
_cell.length_b   1.000
_cell.length_c   1.000
_cell.angle_alpha   90.00
_cell.angle_beta   90.00
_cell.angle_gamma   90.00
#
_symmetry.space_group_name_H-M   'P 1'
#
loop_
_entity.id
_entity.type
_entity.pdbx_description
1 polymer ?
#
loop_
_entity_poly.entity_id
_entity_poly.type
_entity_poly.pdbx_seq_one_letter_code
_entity_poly.pdbx_strand_id
1 'polypeptide(L)'
;METKNNSEFLSKVNAFQNEAQEFIEKSDKRHAVIVIASEPDENGEGSRQTGSIMGNEEEAVYALAGFMRQPQGRELLKRAAALSMAESLMKSILNAKEQEERK
;
A
#
# COMPACT_ATOMS: atom_id res chain seq x y z
N MET A 1 0.17 27.15 -11.35
CA MET A 1 -0.35 25.77 -11.23
C MET A 1 0.04 25.27 -9.85
N GLU A 2 -0.93 24.85 -9.04
CA GLU A 2 -0.71 24.43 -7.65
C GLU A 2 0.16 23.16 -7.59
N THR A 3 1.32 23.24 -6.94
CA THR A 3 2.05 22.04 -6.53
C THR A 3 1.47 21.59 -5.19
N LYS A 4 0.72 20.48 -5.19
CA LYS A 4 0.30 19.80 -3.96
C LYS A 4 1.53 19.58 -3.07
N ASN A 5 1.57 20.22 -1.89
CA ASN A 5 2.58 19.94 -0.88
C ASN A 5 2.38 18.50 -0.41
N ASN A 6 3.18 17.57 -0.93
CA ASN A 6 3.28 16.25 -0.34
C ASN A 6 3.76 16.43 1.10
N SER A 7 3.26 15.59 2.01
CA SER A 7 3.86 15.49 3.33
C SER A 7 5.34 15.22 3.16
N GLU A 8 6.12 15.58 4.16
CA GLU A 8 7.55 15.26 4.17
C GLU A 8 7.78 13.76 3.92
N PHE A 9 6.86 12.90 4.40
CA PHE A 9 6.86 11.45 4.18
C PHE A 9 6.61 11.05 2.72
N LEU A 10 5.48 11.44 2.12
CA LEU A 10 5.20 11.08 0.73
C LEU A 10 6.21 11.71 -0.23
N SER A 11 6.72 12.91 0.08
CA SER A 11 7.74 13.57 -0.73
C SER A 11 9.03 12.77 -0.80
N LYS A 12 9.52 12.29 0.36
CA LYS A 12 10.73 11.48 0.45
C LYS A 12 10.56 10.15 -0.26
N VAL A 13 9.42 9.48 -0.12
CA VAL A 13 9.17 8.23 -0.84
C VAL A 13 9.14 8.51 -2.34
N ASN A 14 8.47 9.57 -2.79
CA ASN A 14 8.43 9.88 -4.22
C ASN A 14 9.80 10.27 -4.80
N ALA A 15 10.66 10.98 -4.06
CA ALA A 15 12.02 11.29 -4.51
C ALA A 15 12.86 10.02 -4.68
N PHE A 16 12.80 9.13 -3.68
CA PHE A 16 13.44 7.82 -3.75
C PHE A 16 12.94 7.01 -4.94
N GLN A 17 11.64 7.06 -5.24
CA GLN A 17 11.09 6.35 -6.39
C GLN A 17 11.72 6.82 -7.70
N ASN A 18 11.93 8.12 -7.84
CA ASN A 18 12.49 8.67 -9.05
C ASN A 18 13.99 8.33 -9.20
N GLU A 19 14.76 8.49 -8.12
CA GLU A 19 16.20 8.15 -8.12
C GLU A 19 16.45 6.67 -8.40
N ALA A 20 15.63 5.78 -7.81
CA ALA A 20 15.73 4.35 -8.01
C ALA A 20 15.32 3.92 -9.42
N GLN A 21 14.30 4.55 -10.00
CA GLN A 21 13.89 4.28 -11.37
C GLN A 21 14.98 4.69 -12.37
N GLU A 22 15.51 5.90 -12.24
CA GLU A 22 16.56 6.40 -13.14
C GLU A 22 17.83 5.55 -13.08
N PHE A 23 18.19 5.09 -11.88
CA PHE A 23 19.33 4.22 -11.67
C PHE A 23 19.15 2.87 -12.40
N ILE A 24 17.94 2.29 -12.33
CA ILE A 24 17.63 1.01 -12.95
C ILE A 24 17.60 1.12 -14.47
N GLU A 25 17.11 2.24 -15.01
CA GLU A 25 17.06 2.50 -16.45
C GLU A 25 18.44 2.71 -17.08
N LYS A 26 19.38 3.33 -16.34
CA LYS A 26 20.76 3.54 -16.79
C LYS A 26 21.63 2.29 -16.63
N SER A 27 21.09 1.25 -16.01
CA SER A 27 21.81 0.02 -15.72
C SER A 27 21.61 -0.98 -16.85
N ASP A 28 22.69 -1.52 -17.40
CA ASP A 28 22.64 -2.68 -18.30
C ASP A 28 22.32 -3.99 -17.53
N LYS A 29 22.06 -3.88 -16.23
CA LYS A 29 21.74 -4.99 -15.33
C LYS A 29 20.26 -4.97 -14.95
N ARG A 30 19.76 -6.16 -14.71
CA ARG A 30 18.36 -6.44 -14.41
C ARG A 30 18.08 -6.26 -12.88
N HIS A 31 17.31 -5.25 -12.46
CA HIS A 31 17.02 -4.94 -11.03
C HIS A 31 15.53 -4.78 -10.69
N ALA A 32 14.92 -5.45 -9.69
CA ALA A 32 13.53 -5.19 -9.22
C ALA A 32 13.44 -4.50 -7.85
N VAL A 33 12.42 -3.67 -7.65
CA VAL A 33 12.05 -3.02 -6.38
C VAL A 33 10.52 -3.06 -6.25
N ILE A 34 9.96 -3.19 -5.04
CA ILE A 34 8.53 -2.92 -4.73
C ILE A 34 8.50 -2.03 -3.48
N VAL A 35 7.86 -0.88 -3.57
CA VAL A 35 7.66 0.13 -2.53
C VAL A 35 6.15 0.25 -2.34
N ILE A 36 5.69 0.19 -1.09
CA ILE A 36 4.34 0.55 -0.69
C ILE A 36 4.48 1.21 0.67
N ALA A 37 3.99 2.42 0.79
CA ALA A 37 4.08 3.27 1.96
C ALA A 37 2.70 3.84 2.24
N SER A 38 2.35 3.93 3.52
CA SER A 38 1.12 4.53 4.03
C SER A 38 1.47 5.21 5.34
N GLU A 39 1.23 6.50 5.47
CA GLU A 39 1.25 7.26 6.74
C GLU A 39 -0.17 7.66 7.11
N PRO A 40 -0.47 8.09 8.33
CA PRO A 40 -1.74 8.72 8.66
C PRO A 40 -1.93 10.08 7.97
N ASP A 41 -3.16 10.55 7.82
CA ASP A 41 -3.43 11.94 7.43
C ASP A 41 -3.28 12.90 8.62
N GLU A 42 -3.39 14.20 8.36
CA GLU A 42 -3.07 15.24 9.35
C GLU A 42 -4.02 15.24 10.56
N ASN A 43 -5.17 14.56 10.48
CA ASN A 43 -6.13 14.44 11.58
C ASN A 43 -6.05 13.07 12.28
N GLY A 44 -5.19 12.15 11.82
CA GLY A 44 -5.04 10.80 12.40
C GLY A 44 -6.25 9.88 12.19
N GLU A 45 -7.22 10.32 11.39
CA GLU A 45 -8.46 9.60 11.06
C GLU A 45 -8.33 8.81 9.75
N GLY A 46 -7.28 9.06 8.96
CA GLY A 46 -7.01 8.40 7.69
C GLY A 46 -5.54 8.17 7.43
N SER A 47 -5.18 7.82 6.19
CA SER A 47 -3.80 7.53 5.79
C SER A 47 -3.45 8.04 4.38
N ARG A 48 -2.28 8.64 4.18
CA ARG A 48 -1.72 9.05 2.90
C ARG A 48 -0.71 7.99 2.43
N GLN A 49 -0.79 7.55 1.18
CA GLN A 49 0.00 6.40 0.69
C GLN A 49 0.79 6.72 -0.59
N THR A 50 1.86 5.96 -0.85
CA THR A 50 2.64 5.98 -2.09
C THR A 50 3.35 4.64 -2.31
N GLY A 51 3.51 4.21 -3.54
CA GLY A 51 4.18 2.95 -3.85
C GLY A 51 4.67 2.88 -5.29
N SER A 52 5.62 2.00 -5.56
CA SER A 52 6.27 1.86 -6.87
C SER A 52 6.99 0.53 -7.02
N ILE A 53 7.11 0.02 -8.24
CA ILE A 53 7.88 -1.19 -8.53
C ILE A 53 8.88 -0.87 -9.63
N MET A 54 10.15 -1.27 -9.53
CA MET A 54 11.20 -0.85 -10.48
C MET A 54 12.13 -1.98 -10.88
N GLY A 55 12.06 -2.39 -12.15
CA GLY A 55 12.82 -3.40 -12.92
C GLY A 55 12.70 -4.90 -12.54
N ASN A 56 13.68 -5.74 -12.94
CA ASN A 56 13.70 -7.22 -13.00
C ASN A 56 13.61 -8.02 -11.70
N GLU A 57 12.71 -8.98 -11.52
CA GLU A 57 11.31 -9.17 -11.95
C GLU A 57 10.91 -10.51 -11.33
N GLU A 58 11.67 -11.57 -11.57
CA GLU A 58 11.39 -12.91 -11.03
C GLU A 58 11.54 -12.99 -9.50
N GLU A 59 12.56 -12.35 -8.95
CA GLU A 59 12.84 -12.46 -7.52
C GLU A 59 11.98 -11.52 -6.68
N ALA A 60 11.60 -10.34 -7.18
CA ALA A 60 10.59 -9.52 -6.50
C ALA A 60 9.26 -10.27 -6.42
N VAL A 61 8.96 -11.06 -7.45
CA VAL A 61 7.81 -11.97 -7.49
C VAL A 61 7.95 -13.12 -6.50
N TYR A 62 9.12 -13.76 -6.40
CA TYR A 62 9.33 -14.81 -5.39
C TYR A 62 9.31 -14.27 -3.96
N ALA A 63 9.83 -13.07 -3.73
CA ALA A 63 9.85 -12.44 -2.41
C ALA A 63 8.43 -12.15 -1.90
N LEU A 64 7.57 -11.59 -2.76
CA LEU A 64 6.16 -11.41 -2.45
C LEU A 64 5.46 -12.75 -2.21
N ALA A 65 5.74 -13.75 -3.05
CA ALA A 65 5.17 -15.10 -2.91
C ALA A 65 5.59 -15.79 -1.60
N GLY A 66 6.85 -15.62 -1.17
CA GLY A 66 7.35 -16.14 0.10
C GLY A 66 6.69 -15.48 1.30
N PHE A 67 6.54 -14.14 1.26
CA PHE A 67 5.87 -13.37 2.31
C PHE A 67 4.43 -13.87 2.57
N MET A 68 3.70 -14.17 1.50
CA MET A 68 2.33 -14.71 1.58
C MET A 68 2.26 -16.15 2.13
N ARG A 69 3.33 -16.92 2.02
CA ARG A 69 3.38 -18.33 2.44
C ARG A 69 3.75 -18.49 3.91
N GLN A 70 4.44 -17.51 4.50
CA GLN A 70 4.79 -17.51 5.92
C GLN A 70 3.53 -17.38 6.78
N PRO A 71 3.32 -18.21 7.83
CA PRO A 71 2.10 -18.16 8.62
C PRO A 71 1.81 -16.79 9.23
N GLN A 72 2.84 -16.08 9.67
CA GLN A 72 2.71 -14.74 10.27
C GLN A 72 2.54 -13.63 9.23
N GLY A 73 3.24 -13.66 8.10
CA GLY A 73 3.02 -12.72 6.98
C GLY A 73 1.64 -12.92 6.37
N ARG A 74 1.22 -14.17 6.25
CA ARG A 74 -0.16 -14.55 5.94
C ARG A 74 -1.12 -14.09 7.02
N GLU A 75 -0.76 -14.15 8.29
CA GLU A 75 -1.62 -13.70 9.39
C GLU A 75 -1.68 -12.17 9.48
N LEU A 76 -0.62 -11.45 9.15
CA LEU A 76 -0.60 -9.99 9.04
C LEU A 76 -1.28 -9.52 7.78
N LEU A 77 -1.17 -10.26 6.68
CA LEU A 77 -2.00 -10.05 5.50
C LEU A 77 -3.44 -10.42 5.78
N LYS A 78 -3.70 -11.44 6.61
CA LYS A 78 -5.05 -11.79 7.07
C LYS A 78 -5.57 -10.84 8.12
N ARG A 79 -4.74 -10.18 8.93
CA ARG A 79 -5.12 -9.20 9.95
C ARG A 79 -5.21 -7.82 9.36
N ALA A 80 -4.33 -7.45 8.44
CA ALA A 80 -4.54 -6.31 7.57
C ALA A 80 -5.77 -6.58 6.71
N ALA A 81 -5.97 -7.81 6.19
CA ALA A 81 -7.22 -8.18 5.52
C ALA A 81 -8.39 -8.31 6.48
N ALA A 82 -8.22 -8.63 7.77
CA ALA A 82 -9.30 -8.79 8.74
C ALA A 82 -9.64 -7.47 9.41
N LEU A 83 -8.68 -6.57 9.60
CA LEU A 83 -8.90 -5.16 9.97
C LEU A 83 -9.52 -4.47 8.76
N SER A 84 -9.03 -4.71 7.55
CA SER A 84 -9.70 -4.28 6.33
C SER A 84 -11.10 -4.90 6.16
N MET A 85 -11.31 -6.19 6.49
CA MET A 85 -12.61 -6.87 6.45
C MET A 85 -13.52 -6.51 7.63
N ALA A 86 -13.00 -6.18 8.80
CA ALA A 86 -13.77 -5.76 9.98
C ALA A 86 -14.19 -4.30 9.85
N GLU A 87 -13.26 -3.44 9.40
CA GLU A 87 -13.59 -2.12 8.87
C GLU A 87 -14.62 -2.23 7.72
N SER A 88 -14.67 -3.34 6.95
CA SER A 88 -15.68 -3.60 5.90
C SER A 88 -17.02 -4.16 6.40
N LEU A 89 -17.04 -5.12 7.34
CA LEU A 89 -18.25 -5.75 7.87
C LEU A 89 -19.01 -4.82 8.81
N MET A 90 -18.30 -4.05 9.65
CA MET A 90 -18.93 -2.97 10.43
C MET A 90 -19.63 -1.99 9.50
N LYS A 91 -19.03 -1.66 8.35
CA LYS A 91 -19.71 -0.85 7.33
C LYS A 91 -20.97 -1.53 6.74
N SER A 92 -21.10 -2.87 6.65
CA SER A 92 -22.27 -3.55 6.05
C SER A 92 -23.49 -3.71 6.98
N ILE A 93 -23.27 -3.96 8.27
CA ILE A 93 -24.36 -4.16 9.25
C ILE A 93 -25.07 -2.82 9.58
N LEU A 94 -24.29 -1.74 9.62
CA LEU A 94 -24.82 -0.38 9.72
C LEU A 94 -25.83 -0.07 8.58
N ASN A 95 -25.71 -0.70 7.40
CA ASN A 95 -26.58 -0.45 6.25
C ASN A 95 -27.90 -1.28 6.20
N ALA A 96 -27.94 -2.52 6.70
CA ALA A 96 -29.14 -3.39 6.61
C ALA A 96 -30.25 -2.98 7.60
N LYS A 97 -29.85 -2.51 8.79
CA LYS A 97 -30.76 -1.98 9.81
C LYS A 97 -31.52 -0.73 9.32
N GLU A 98 -30.88 0.07 8.48
CA GLU A 98 -31.51 1.24 7.87
C GLU A 98 -32.58 0.90 6.81
N GLN A 99 -32.65 -0.34 6.27
CA GLN A 99 -33.67 -0.77 5.28
C GLN A 99 -34.93 -1.38 5.90
N GLU A 100 -34.81 -2.07 7.04
CA GLU A 100 -35.97 -2.59 7.79
C GLU A 100 -36.80 -1.46 8.42
N GLU A 101 -36.16 -0.35 8.81
CA GLU A 101 -36.81 0.84 9.37
C GLU A 101 -37.52 1.72 8.30
N ARG A 102 -37.36 1.40 7.01
CA ARG A 102 -38.01 2.10 5.87
C ARG A 102 -39.12 1.30 5.18
N LYS A 103 -39.45 0.11 5.66
CA LYS A 103 -40.63 -0.65 5.27
C LYS A 103 -41.74 -0.47 6.31
#